data_AF-A0AAU5L606-F1
#
_entry.id   AF-A0AAU5L606-F1
#
_cell.length_a   1.000
_cell.length_b   1.000
_cell.length_c   1.000
_cell.angle_alpha   90.00
_cell.angle_beta   90.00
_cell.angle_gamma   90.00
#
_symmetry.space_group_name_H-M   'P 1'
#
loop_
_entity.id
_entity.type
_entity.pdbx_description
1 polymer ?
#
loop_
_entity_poly.entity_id
_entity_poly.type
_entity_poly.pdbx_seq_one_letter_code
_entity_poly.pdbx_strand_id
1 'polypeptide(L)'
;MRCAQFRTALSARLDGEPTGLPDRRLDKHLARCEACRGWQEQAERLRGRTTGIDPDGPSAAWSANLLASLGGRGSGAGGPGVTGGPGQGDDGSGPER
;
A
#
# COMPACT_ATOMS: atom_id res chain seq x y z
N MET A 1 -20.20 10.48 4.82
CA MET A 1 -20.74 9.11 4.58
C MET A 1 -21.23 8.87 3.14
N ARG A 2 -21.88 9.82 2.44
CA ARG A 2 -22.32 9.59 1.04
C ARG A 2 -21.18 9.46 0.01
N CYS A 3 -20.08 10.18 0.17
CA CYS A 3 -18.97 10.18 -0.80
C CYS A 3 -18.29 8.82 -0.96
N ALA A 4 -18.27 7.97 0.06
CA ALA A 4 -17.66 6.64 -0.03
C ALA A 4 -18.35 5.78 -1.09
N GLN A 5 -19.68 5.71 -1.06
CA GLN A 5 -20.48 4.99 -2.07
C GLN A 5 -20.26 5.54 -3.48
N PHE A 6 -20.20 6.87 -3.64
CA PHE A 6 -19.92 7.47 -4.95
C PHE A 6 -18.51 7.14 -5.44
N ARG A 7 -17.49 7.15 -4.57
CA ARG A 7 -16.13 6.74 -4.96
C ARG A 7 -16.07 5.27 -5.38
N THR A 8 -16.76 4.38 -4.67
CA THR A 8 -16.88 2.97 -5.08
C THR A 8 -17.52 2.84 -6.47
N ALA A 9 -18.65 3.51 -6.69
CA ALA A 9 -19.34 3.47 -7.99
C ALA A 9 -18.52 4.10 -9.12
N LEU A 10 -17.77 5.17 -8.84
CA LEU A 10 -16.85 5.78 -9.81
C LEU A 10 -15.64 4.88 -10.12
N SER A 11 -15.12 4.15 -9.12
CA SER A 11 -14.07 3.14 -9.36
C SER A 11 -14.60 2.04 -10.27
N ALA A 12 -15.76 1.47 -9.96
CA ALA A 12 -16.40 0.46 -10.79
C ALA A 12 -16.59 0.96 -12.23
N ARG A 13 -17.06 2.21 -12.41
CA ARG A 13 -17.20 2.83 -13.76
C ARG A 13 -15.88 2.90 -14.50
N LEU A 14 -14.81 3.28 -13.80
CA LEU A 14 -13.48 3.32 -14.36
C LEU A 14 -13.08 1.90 -14.81
N ASP A 15 -13.27 0.89 -13.96
CA ASP A 15 -12.90 -0.51 -14.21
C ASP A 15 -13.79 -1.23 -15.24
N GLY A 16 -14.86 -0.59 -15.72
CA GLY A 16 -15.83 -1.18 -16.63
C GLY A 16 -16.82 -2.13 -15.93
N GLU A 17 -16.90 -2.07 -14.61
CA GLU A 17 -17.76 -2.88 -13.76
C GLU A 17 -19.12 -2.22 -13.49
N PRO A 18 -20.14 -3.00 -13.07
CA PRO A 18 -21.43 -2.45 -12.67
C PRO A 18 -21.31 -1.48 -11.50
N THR A 19 -21.74 -0.23 -11.69
CA THR A 19 -21.59 0.85 -10.71
C THR A 19 -22.58 0.79 -9.55
N GLY A 20 -23.67 0.03 -9.69
CA GLY A 20 -24.77 -0.04 -8.72
C GLY A 20 -25.54 1.29 -8.53
N LEU A 21 -25.20 2.33 -9.31
CA LEU A 21 -25.82 3.65 -9.25
C LEU A 21 -26.06 4.20 -10.67
N PRO A 22 -27.17 4.90 -10.93
CA PRO A 22 -27.38 5.55 -12.21
C PRO A 22 -26.30 6.59 -12.51
N ASP A 23 -25.80 6.63 -13.75
CA ASP A 23 -24.77 7.58 -14.19
C ASP A 23 -25.15 9.04 -13.91
N ARG A 24 -26.41 9.40 -14.17
CA ARG A 24 -26.94 10.73 -13.85
C ARG A 24 -26.75 11.11 -12.37
N ARG A 25 -26.82 10.13 -11.46
CA ARG A 25 -26.59 10.35 -10.02
C ARG A 25 -25.12 10.59 -9.72
N LEU A 26 -24.21 9.88 -10.40
CA LEU A 26 -22.77 10.08 -10.31
C LEU A 26 -22.40 11.46 -10.83
N ASP A 27 -22.86 11.83 -12.02
CA ASP A 27 -22.57 13.12 -12.66
C ASP A 27 -23.09 14.29 -11.81
N LYS A 28 -24.31 14.17 -11.26
CA LYS A 28 -24.87 15.16 -10.33
C LYS A 28 -24.03 15.31 -9.06
N HIS A 29 -23.45 14.21 -8.57
CA HIS A 29 -22.59 14.25 -7.40
C HIS A 29 -21.26 14.95 -7.71
N LEU A 30 -20.63 14.63 -8.84
CA LEU A 30 -19.40 15.26 -9.31
C LEU A 30 -19.58 16.77 -9.53
N ALA A 31 -20.72 17.19 -10.08
CA ALA A 31 -21.04 18.60 -10.26
C ALA A 31 -21.10 19.40 -8.94
N ARG A 32 -21.33 18.73 -7.79
CA ARG A 32 -21.52 19.38 -6.49
C ARG A 32 -20.42 19.10 -5.48
N CYS A 33 -19.56 18.11 -5.72
CA CYS A 33 -18.57 17.66 -4.74
C CYS A 33 -17.15 17.75 -5.32
N GLU A 34 -16.42 18.80 -4.93
CA GLU A 34 -15.02 19.00 -5.31
C GLU A 34 -14.11 17.86 -4.85
N ALA A 35 -14.28 17.37 -3.62
CA ALA A 35 -13.48 16.25 -3.11
C ALA A 35 -13.63 14.95 -3.92
N CYS A 36 -14.79 14.73 -4.54
CA CYS A 36 -15.00 13.57 -5.40
C CYS A 36 -14.51 13.80 -6.83
N ARG A 37 -14.55 15.05 -7.34
CA ARG A 37 -13.89 15.41 -8.61
C ARG A 37 -12.38 15.21 -8.52
N GLY A 38 -11.73 15.77 -7.51
CA GLY A 38 -10.29 15.60 -7.31
C GLY A 38 -9.90 14.13 -7.10
N TRP A 39 -10.74 13.35 -6.42
CA TRP A 39 -10.54 11.91 -6.31
C TRP A 39 -10.64 11.20 -7.66
N GLN A 40 -11.64 11.53 -8.49
CA GLN A 40 -11.83 10.90 -9.80
C GLN A 40 -10.66 11.22 -10.74
N GLU A 41 -10.22 12.47 -10.80
CA GLU A 41 -9.06 12.87 -11.61
C GLU A 41 -7.79 12.10 -11.20
N GLN A 42 -7.59 11.87 -9.89
CA GLN A 42 -6.48 11.06 -9.39
C GLN A 42 -6.62 9.59 -9.80
N ALA A 43 -7.84 9.04 -9.73
CA ALA A 43 -8.13 7.67 -10.15
C ALA A 43 -7.94 7.46 -11.66
N GLU A 44 -8.36 8.42 -12.49
CA GLU A 44 -8.15 8.42 -13.95
C GLU A 44 -6.66 8.50 -14.31
N ARG A 45 -5.90 9.37 -13.61
CA ARG A 45 -4.43 9.42 -13.75
C ARG A 45 -3.78 8.09 -13.39
N LEU A 46 -4.23 7.44 -12.32
CA LEU A 46 -3.71 6.14 -11.92
C LEU A 46 -4.04 5.07 -12.98
N ARG A 47 -5.29 5.00 -13.44
CA ARG A 47 -5.72 4.12 -14.52
C ARG A 47 -4.82 4.28 -15.74
N GLY A 48 -4.58 5.52 -16.19
CA GLY A 48 -3.74 5.77 -17.36
C GLY A 48 -2.31 5.23 -17.23
N ARG A 49 -1.77 5.10 -16.02
CA ARG A 49 -0.45 4.52 -15.76
C ARG A 49 -0.45 2.99 -15.74
N THR A 50 -1.60 2.37 -15.48
CA THR A 50 -1.75 0.92 -15.35
C THR A 50 -2.41 0.28 -16.56
N THR A 51 -3.11 1.05 -17.40
CA THR A 51 -3.63 0.58 -18.68
C THR A 51 -2.46 0.20 -19.59
N GLY A 52 -2.49 -1.01 -20.14
CA GLY A 52 -1.42 -1.53 -21.00
C GLY A 52 -0.36 -2.36 -20.28
N ILE A 53 -0.54 -2.64 -18.98
CA ILE A 53 0.18 -3.75 -18.33
C ILE A 53 -0.22 -5.05 -19.03
N ASP A 54 0.78 -5.88 -19.30
CA ASP A 54 0.64 -7.13 -20.03
C ASP A 54 -0.37 -8.06 -19.35
N PRO A 55 -1.40 -8.57 -20.08
CA PRO A 55 -2.41 -9.45 -19.51
C PRO A 55 -1.85 -10.82 -19.10
N ASP A 56 -0.74 -11.27 -19.71
CA ASP A 56 -0.03 -12.49 -19.34
C ASP A 56 0.85 -12.31 -18.09
N GLY A 57 0.84 -11.11 -17.51
CA GLY A 57 1.50 -10.77 -16.26
C GLY A 57 2.92 -10.23 -16.45
N PRO A 58 3.66 -10.05 -15.34
CA PRO A 58 5.01 -9.50 -15.42
C PRO A 58 5.97 -10.49 -16.08
N SER A 59 6.91 -9.96 -16.87
CA SER A 59 7.92 -10.79 -17.54
C SER A 59 8.71 -11.65 -16.55
N ALA A 60 9.17 -12.80 -17.00
CA ALA A 60 10.03 -13.68 -16.20
C ALA A 60 11.28 -12.95 -15.66
N ALA A 61 11.86 -12.05 -16.48
CA ALA A 61 12.99 -11.22 -16.09
C ALA A 61 12.64 -10.23 -14.95
N TRP A 62 11.49 -9.56 -15.02
CA TRP A 62 11.01 -8.70 -13.94
C TRP A 62 10.81 -9.50 -12.65
N SER A 63 10.17 -10.68 -12.75
CA SER A 63 9.89 -11.56 -11.62
C SER A 63 11.17 -12.06 -10.95
N ALA A 64 12.17 -12.46 -11.73
CA ALA A 64 13.48 -12.87 -11.22
C ALA A 64 14.19 -11.72 -10.47
N ASN A 65 14.14 -10.50 -11.00
CA ASN A 65 14.76 -9.33 -10.36
C ASN A 65 14.08 -8.96 -9.03
N LEU A 66 12.74 -9.05 -8.96
CA LEU A 66 11.99 -8.85 -7.72
C LEU A 66 12.39 -9.87 -6.65
N LEU A 67 12.46 -11.15 -7.03
CA LEU A 67 12.85 -12.24 -6.12
C LEU A 67 14.29 -12.07 -5.61
N ALA A 68 15.23 -11.74 -6.49
CA ALA A 68 16.61 -11.46 -6.08
C ALA A 68 16.69 -10.27 -5.09
N SER A 69 15.92 -9.21 -5.35
CA SER A 69 15.85 -8.03 -4.48
C SER A 69 15.25 -8.33 -3.10
N LEU A 70 14.26 -9.23 -3.03
CA LEU A 70 13.68 -9.70 -1.77
C LEU A 70 14.61 -10.66 -1.04
N GLY A 71 15.28 -11.56 -1.75
CA GLY A 71 16.27 -12.49 -1.20
C GLY A 71 17.48 -11.79 -0.60
N GLY A 72 17.91 -10.67 -1.17
CA GLY A 72 18.96 -9.81 -0.59
C GLY A 72 18.57 -9.16 0.74
N ARG A 73 17.26 -9.00 1.03
CA ARG A 73 16.76 -8.55 2.34
C ARG A 73 16.55 -9.69 3.35
N GLY A 74 16.40 -10.92 2.86
CA GLY A 74 16.26 -12.13 3.69
C GLY A 74 17.59 -12.74 4.13
N SER A 75 18.67 -12.51 3.37
CA SER A 75 20.03 -12.92 3.73
C SER A 75 20.73 -11.88 4.62
N GLY A 76 20.03 -11.42 5.65
CA GLY A 76 20.58 -10.68 6.78
C GLY A 76 20.93 -11.61 7.96
N ALA A 77 21.37 -12.84 7.70
CA ALA A 77 21.96 -13.70 8.72
C ALA A 77 23.42 -13.26 8.93
N GLY A 78 23.60 -12.20 9.72
CA GLY A 78 24.93 -11.66 10.02
C GLY A 78 24.89 -10.29 10.69
N GLY A 79 24.00 -10.09 11.67
CA GLY A 79 24.16 -8.96 12.60
C GLY A 79 25.44 -9.17 13.43
N PRO A 80 26.31 -8.16 13.61
CA PRO A 80 27.50 -8.30 14.42
C PRO A 80 27.06 -8.66 15.85
N GLY A 81 27.52 -9.83 16.31
CA GLY A 81 27.35 -10.24 17.69
C GLY A 81 27.90 -9.15 18.59
N VAL A 82 27.00 -8.49 19.34
CA VAL A 82 27.40 -7.71 20.50
C VAL A 82 27.97 -8.72 21.49
N THR A 83 29.30 -8.73 21.62
CA THR A 83 29.96 -9.44 22.70
C THR A 83 29.56 -8.75 24.00
N GLY A 84 28.56 -9.33 24.67
CA GLY A 84 28.24 -8.98 26.04
C GLY A 84 29.47 -9.19 26.90
N GLY A 85 30.04 -8.10 27.42
CA GLY A 85 31.12 -8.16 28.40
C GLY A 85 30.64 -8.83 29.69
N PRO A 86 31.53 -9.49 30.45
CA PRO A 86 31.14 -10.10 31.71
C PRO A 86 30.80 -9.01 32.72
N GLY A 87 29.52 -8.96 33.11
CA GLY A 87 29.06 -8.21 34.28
C GLY A 87 29.61 -8.88 35.53
N GLN A 88 30.64 -8.26 36.12
CA GLN A 88 31.10 -8.55 37.46
C GLN A 88 29.95 -8.17 38.42
N GLY A 89 29.32 -9.17 39.04
CA GLY A 89 28.45 -8.93 40.19
C GLY A 89 29.33 -8.75 41.42
N ASP A 90 29.40 -7.54 41.94
CA ASP A 90 29.80 -7.30 43.32
C ASP A 90 28.55 -7.17 44.19
N ASP A 91 28.48 -8.13 45.11
CA ASP A 91 27.56 -8.26 46.24
C ASP A 91 27.92 -7.21 47.30
N GLY A 92 26.92 -6.49 47.83
CA GLY A 92 27.18 -5.37 48.72
C GLY A 92 25.97 -4.85 49.49
N SER A 93 25.46 -5.67 50.41
CA SER A 93 24.92 -5.31 51.74
C SER A 93 23.90 -4.17 51.86
N GLY A 94 22.67 -4.53 52.24
CA GLY A 94 21.64 -3.59 52.70
C GLY A 94 21.96 -2.94 54.05
N PRO A 95 21.27 -1.84 54.41
CA PRO A 95 21.27 -1.36 55.78
C PRO A 95 20.01 -1.81 56.53
N GLU A 96 20.25 -2.43 57.68
CA GLU A 96 19.30 -2.53 58.77
C GLU A 96 19.15 -1.16 59.47
N ARG A 97 17.89 -0.81 59.78
CA ARG A 97 17.38 0.29 60.63
C ARG A 97 17.17 1.69 60.06
#